data_AF-A0A524KJY7-F1
#
_entry.id   AF-A0A524KJY7-F1
#
_cell.length_a   1.000
_cell.length_b   1.000
_cell.length_c   1.000
_cell.angle_alpha   90.00
_cell.angle_beta   90.00
_cell.angle_gamma   90.00
#
_symmetry.space_group_name_H-M   'P 1'
#
loop_
_entity.id
_entity.type
_entity.pdbx_description
1 polymer ?
#
loop_
_entity_poly.entity_id
_entity_poly.type
_entity_poly.pdbx_seq_one_letter_code
_entity_poly.pdbx_strand_id
1 'polypeptide(L)'
;MIPSDAPDELESTRLRKAMHFLAELGAVVASSTQLQPILDWVVLKTTGMLQADEGCLRLIETDSTTSQTIIRPKSHQTASGSWPPAVAMCVTGYLLHRGGHLATSDLLAD
;
A
#
# COMPACT_ATOMS: atom_id res chain seq x y z
N MET A 1 -40.62 2.69 -24.38
CA MET A 1 -40.61 2.16 -23.00
C MET A 1 -39.19 1.68 -22.74
N ILE A 2 -38.34 2.53 -22.16
CA ILE A 2 -36.92 2.23 -21.90
C ILE A 2 -36.88 1.65 -20.48
N PRO A 3 -36.37 0.43 -20.25
CA PRO A 3 -36.11 -0.01 -18.89
C PRO A 3 -34.93 0.81 -18.38
N SER A 4 -35.19 1.59 -17.33
CA SER A 4 -34.18 2.36 -16.60
C SER A 4 -33.22 1.39 -15.94
N ASP A 5 -32.05 1.21 -16.55
CA ASP A 5 -30.91 0.47 -16.04
C ASP A 5 -30.24 1.31 -14.93
N ALA A 6 -30.84 1.33 -13.74
CA ALA A 6 -30.26 1.94 -12.56
C ALA A 6 -29.64 0.83 -11.69
N PRO A 7 -28.37 0.47 -11.90
CA PRO A 7 -27.69 -0.42 -10.98
C PRO A 7 -27.39 0.31 -9.66
N ASP A 8 -27.68 -0.36 -8.55
CA ASP A 8 -26.77 -0.45 -7.41
C ASP A 8 -26.56 0.71 -6.43
N GLU A 9 -27.52 1.61 -6.19
CA GLU A 9 -27.41 2.52 -5.02
C GLU A 9 -27.52 1.76 -3.68
N LEU A 10 -28.45 0.79 -3.61
CA LEU A 10 -28.65 -0.03 -2.42
C LEU A 10 -27.46 -0.96 -2.18
N GLU A 11 -26.91 -1.52 -3.25
CA GLU A 11 -25.75 -2.42 -3.22
C GLU A 11 -24.47 -1.66 -2.86
N SER A 12 -24.25 -0.48 -3.46
CA SER A 12 -23.17 0.45 -3.08
C SER A 12 -23.25 0.84 -1.60
N THR A 13 -24.45 1.11 -1.10
CA THR A 13 -24.65 1.48 0.31
C THR A 13 -24.35 0.31 1.24
N ARG A 14 -24.77 -0.92 0.88
CA ARG A 14 -24.44 -2.14 1.63
C ARG A 14 -22.94 -2.41 1.64
N LEU A 15 -22.28 -2.26 0.49
CA LEU A 15 -20.84 -2.43 0.36
C LEU A 15 -20.08 -1.43 1.22
N ARG A 16 -20.43 -0.13 1.19
CA ARG A 16 -19.80 0.89 2.06
C ARG A 16 -19.96 0.57 3.54
N LYS A 17 -21.14 0.13 3.97
CA LYS A 17 -21.39 -0.28 5.37
C LYS A 17 -20.56 -1.51 5.76
N ALA A 18 -20.46 -2.50 4.88
CA ALA A 18 -19.64 -3.69 5.10
C ALA A 18 -18.15 -3.33 5.20
N MET A 19 -17.65 -2.44 4.34
CA MET A 19 -16.28 -1.93 4.40
C MET A 19 -16.00 -1.15 5.69
N HIS A 20 -16.94 -0.31 6.13
CA HIS A 20 -16.81 0.41 7.39
C HIS A 20 -16.73 -0.53 8.58
N PHE A 21 -17.63 -1.52 8.65
CA PHE A 21 -17.60 -2.55 9.70
C PHE A 21 -16.29 -3.34 9.70
N LEU A 22 -15.80 -3.74 8.51
CA LEU A 22 -14.52 -4.45 8.38
C LEU A 22 -13.33 -3.58 8.81
N ALA A 23 -13.38 -2.27 8.56
CA ALA A 23 -12.38 -1.32 9.03
C ALA A 23 -12.37 -1.20 10.55
N GLU A 24 -13.55 -1.09 11.19
CA GLU A 24 -13.68 -1.07 12.66
C GLU A 24 -13.20 -2.37 13.29
N LEU A 25 -13.61 -3.52 12.74
CA LEU A 25 -13.14 -4.83 13.19
C LEU A 25 -11.62 -4.95 13.02
N GLY A 26 -11.08 -4.49 11.89
CA GLY A 26 -9.65 -4.45 11.63
C GLY A 26 -8.90 -3.61 12.66
N ALA A 27 -9.46 -2.48 13.09
CA ALA A 27 -8.86 -1.64 14.14
C ALA A 27 -8.83 -2.34 15.51
N VAL A 28 -9.91 -3.04 15.88
CA VAL A 28 -9.97 -3.82 17.13
C VAL A 28 -8.99 -5.00 17.08
N VAL A 29 -8.95 -5.75 15.98
CA VAL A 29 -8.03 -6.88 15.81
C VAL A 29 -6.57 -6.39 15.79
N ALA A 30 -6.27 -5.27 15.13
CA ALA A 30 -4.94 -4.67 15.15
C ALA A 30 -4.46 -4.31 16.56
N SER A 31 -5.38 -4.03 17.50
CA SER A 31 -5.02 -3.70 18.89
C SER A 31 -4.62 -4.91 19.74
N SER A 32 -5.05 -6.12 19.36
CA SER A 32 -4.77 -7.36 20.12
C SER A 32 -3.80 -8.32 19.44
N THR A 33 -3.52 -8.10 18.15
CA THR A 33 -2.85 -9.10 17.29
C THR A 33 -1.52 -8.57 16.79
N GLN A 34 -0.55 -9.46 16.61
CA GLN A 34 0.71 -9.10 15.96
C GLN A 34 0.40 -8.62 14.53
N LEU A 35 0.68 -7.35 14.22
CA LEU A 35 0.30 -6.73 12.95
C LEU A 35 1.15 -7.22 11.75
N GLN A 36 2.37 -7.70 12.03
CA GLN A 36 3.35 -8.10 11.01
C GLN A 36 2.82 -9.10 9.98
N PRO A 37 2.19 -10.24 10.36
CA PRO A 37 1.72 -11.23 9.39
C PRO A 37 0.59 -10.68 8.48
N ILE A 38 -0.19 -9.73 8.98
CA ILE A 38 -1.25 -9.07 8.21
C ILE A 38 -0.62 -8.19 7.14
N LEU A 39 0.35 -7.36 7.54
CA LEU A 39 1.05 -6.49 6.62
C LEU A 39 1.87 -7.30 5.58
N ASP A 40 2.48 -8.42 5.98
CA ASP A 40 3.18 -9.33 5.07
C ASP A 40 2.22 -9.91 4.02
N TRP A 41 1.04 -10.33 4.45
CA TRP A 41 -0.01 -10.83 3.57
C TRP A 41 -0.52 -9.74 2.61
N VAL A 42 -0.70 -8.50 3.07
CA VAL A 42 -1.12 -7.38 2.23
C VAL A 42 -0.10 -7.13 1.11
N VAL A 43 1.19 -7.09 1.43
CA VAL A 43 2.24 -6.89 0.43
C VAL A 43 2.27 -8.04 -0.57
N LEU A 44 2.23 -9.28 -0.10
CA LEU A 44 2.21 -10.46 -0.98
C LEU A 44 1.00 -10.44 -1.92
N LYS A 45 -0.20 -10.17 -1.38
CA LYS A 45 -1.45 -10.21 -2.15
C LYS A 45 -1.52 -9.09 -3.18
N THR A 46 -1.12 -7.87 -2.80
CA THR A 46 -1.14 -6.71 -3.70
C THR A 46 -0.10 -6.84 -4.82
N THR A 47 1.11 -7.28 -4.49
CA THR A 47 2.18 -7.55 -5.47
C THR A 47 1.71 -8.56 -6.51
N GLY A 48 1.12 -9.68 -6.07
CA GLY A 48 0.58 -10.70 -6.98
C GLY A 48 -0.63 -10.23 -7.79
N MET A 49 -1.52 -9.43 -7.21
CA MET A 49 -2.69 -8.88 -7.90
C MET A 49 -2.30 -7.89 -9.01
N LEU A 50 -1.25 -7.11 -8.78
CA LEU A 50 -0.74 -6.12 -9.73
C LEU A 50 0.29 -6.71 -10.71
N GLN A 51 0.59 -8.00 -10.60
CA GLN A 51 1.65 -8.66 -11.39
C GLN A 51 3.00 -7.93 -11.31
N ALA A 52 3.29 -7.32 -10.17
CA ALA A 52 4.56 -6.63 -9.95
C ALA A 52 5.64 -7.63 -9.51
N ASP A 53 6.90 -7.36 -9.86
CA ASP A 53 8.04 -8.17 -9.43
C ASP A 53 8.32 -8.00 -7.93
N GLU A 54 8.16 -6.77 -7.41
CA GLU A 54 8.36 -6.44 -6.01
C GLU A 54 7.30 -5.44 -5.50
N GLY A 55 6.94 -5.59 -4.22
CA GLY A 55 6.15 -4.62 -3.46
C GLY A 55 6.77 -4.42 -2.08
N CYS A 56 6.59 -3.26 -1.46
CA CYS A 56 7.08 -3.03 -0.11
C CYS A 56 6.19 -2.07 0.67
N LEU A 57 6.22 -2.19 2.00
CA LEU A 57 5.67 -1.20 2.92
C LEU A 57 6.80 -0.53 3.68
N ARG A 58 6.78 0.81 3.67
CA ARG A 58 7.76 1.65 4.39
C ARG A 58 7.04 2.45 5.45
N LEU A 59 7.55 2.39 6.67
CA LEU A 59 7.16 3.29 7.75
C LEU A 59 8.10 4.49 7.75
N ILE A 60 7.49 5.65 7.94
CA ILE A 60 8.21 6.91 8.05
C ILE A 60 7.64 7.57 9.29
N GLU A 61 8.52 7.87 10.24
CA GLU A 61 8.13 8.60 11.43
C GLU A 61 8.06 10.09 11.09
N THR A 62 7.16 10.81 11.75
CA THR A 62 6.81 12.20 11.44
C THR A 62 8.02 13.16 11.48
N ASP A 63 9.10 12.77 12.16
CA ASP A 63 10.34 13.55 12.33
C ASP A 63 11.60 12.82 11.83
N SER A 64 11.48 11.67 11.16
CA SER A 64 12.66 10.92 10.69
C SER A 64 13.09 11.34 9.29
N THR A 65 14.40 11.60 9.12
CA THR A 65 15.01 11.79 7.79
C THR A 65 15.25 10.46 7.06
N THR A 66 14.92 9.34 7.69
CA THR A 66 15.14 7.98 7.21
C THR A 66 13.82 7.22 7.14
N SER A 67 13.58 6.49 6.04
CA SER A 67 12.47 5.54 5.93
C SER A 67 12.94 4.16 6.36
N GLN A 68 12.17 3.46 7.17
CA GLN A 68 12.40 2.05 7.46
C GLN A 68 11.49 1.20 6.58
N THR A 69 12.07 0.35 5.74
CA THR A 69 11.30 -0.70 5.05
C THR A 69 10.92 -1.74 6.09
N ILE A 70 9.63 -1.84 6.40
CA ILE A 70 9.14 -2.83 7.36
C ILE A 70 8.95 -4.18 6.67
N ILE A 71 8.60 -4.18 5.37
CA ILE A 71 8.25 -5.41 4.65
C ILE A 71 8.77 -5.36 3.23
N ARG A 72 9.53 -6.40 2.87
CA ARG A 72 9.89 -6.75 1.50
C ARG A 72 9.63 -8.25 1.34
N PRO A 73 8.89 -8.70 0.32
CA PRO A 73 8.89 -10.11 -0.06
C PRO A 73 10.34 -10.56 -0.23
N LYS A 74 10.65 -11.79 0.19
CA LYS A 74 11.94 -12.40 -0.10
C LYS A 74 12.02 -12.63 -1.61
N SER A 75 12.45 -11.63 -2.38
CA SER A 75 12.78 -11.83 -3.78
C SER A 75 13.99 -12.76 -3.85
N HIS A 76 13.96 -13.70 -4.81
CA HIS A 76 15.02 -14.68 -5.05
C HIS A 76 16.28 -14.06 -5.68
N GLN A 77 16.46 -12.74 -5.56
CA GLN A 77 17.59 -12.01 -6.13
C GLN A 77 18.28 -11.17 -5.04
N THR A 78 19.51 -11.60 -4.77
CA THR A 78 20.65 -10.85 -4.22
C THR A 78 20.37 -9.72 -3.23
N ALA A 79 20.87 -9.96 -2.02
CA ALA A 79 21.18 -8.94 -1.02
C ALA A 79 22.06 -7.82 -1.61
N SER A 80 21.44 -6.85 -2.27
CA SER A 80 22.05 -5.57 -2.55
C SER A 80 21.68 -4.66 -1.39
N GLY A 81 22.64 -4.46 -0.49
CA GLY A 81 22.51 -3.55 0.64
C GLY A 81 22.21 -2.14 0.13
N SER A 82 20.96 -1.72 0.22
CA SER A 82 20.61 -0.32 0.01
C SER A 82 20.78 0.40 1.34
N TRP A 83 21.80 1.26 1.43
CA TRP A 83 21.84 2.30 2.46
C TRP A 83 20.50 3.05 2.45
N PRO A 84 19.91 3.41 3.60
CA PRO A 84 18.69 4.20 3.61
C PRO A 84 18.99 5.56 2.96
N PRO A 85 18.46 5.88 1.76
CA PRO A 85 18.60 7.22 1.24
C PRO A 85 17.82 8.16 2.16
N ALA A 86 18.32 9.38 2.36
CA ALA A 86 17.56 10.41 3.03
C ALA A 86 16.19 10.54 2.34
N VAL A 87 15.09 10.49 3.10
CA VAL A 87 13.71 10.46 2.57
C VAL A 87 13.48 11.61 1.61
N ALA A 88 14.03 12.79 1.90
CA ALA A 88 13.97 13.99 1.07
C ALA A 88 14.51 13.82 -0.36
N MET A 89 15.44 12.88 -0.57
CA MET A 89 16.13 12.67 -1.86
C MET A 89 15.54 11.51 -2.67
N CYS A 90 14.48 10.86 -2.21
CA CYS A 90 13.86 9.74 -2.90
C CYS A 90 12.39 10.01 -3.23
N VAL A 91 11.82 9.15 -4.06
CA VAL A 91 10.40 9.18 -4.44
C VAL A 91 9.48 9.21 -3.21
N THR A 92 9.89 8.56 -2.12
CA THR A 92 9.13 8.57 -0.87
C THR A 92 9.00 9.97 -0.26
N GLY A 93 10.05 10.79 -0.26
CA GLY A 93 9.96 12.19 0.21
C GLY A 93 9.11 13.06 -0.69
N TYR A 94 9.19 12.85 -2.01
CA TYR A 94 8.28 13.50 -2.95
C TYR A 94 6.81 13.18 -2.65
N LEU A 95 6.49 11.91 -2.40
CA LEU A 95 5.14 11.46 -2.06
C LEU A 95 4.63 12.05 -0.75
N LEU A 96 5.48 12.13 0.28
CA LEU A 96 5.14 12.77 1.55
C LEU A 96 4.83 14.26 1.40
N HIS A 97 5.65 14.97 0.61
CA HIS A 97 5.47 16.41 0.41
C HIS A 97 4.25 16.73 -0.45
N ARG A 98 4.01 15.97 -1.53
CA ARG A 98 2.92 16.23 -2.47
C ARG A 98 1.58 15.68 -2.01
N GLY A 99 1.57 14.62 -1.18
CA GLY A 99 0.35 13.99 -0.68
C GLY A 99 -0.51 13.39 -1.80
N GLY A 100 -0.05 12.30 -2.41
CA GLY A 100 -0.78 11.65 -3.50
C GLY A 100 -0.20 10.30 -3.91
N HIS A 101 -0.74 9.73 -4.98
CA HIS A 101 -0.16 8.55 -5.64
C HIS A 101 0.81 8.99 -6.75
N LEU A 102 1.85 8.20 -6.98
CA LEU A 102 2.76 8.39 -8.11
C LEU A 102 2.83 7.08 -8.89
N ALA A 103 2.56 7.17 -10.18
CA ALA A 103 2.87 6.13 -11.14
C ALA A 103 3.79 6.76 -12.18
N THR A 104 5.00 6.22 -12.32
CA THR A 104 5.93 6.62 -13.37
C THR A 104 6.06 5.46 -14.33
N SER A 105 5.90 5.73 -15.63
CA SER A 105 6.37 4.80 -16.66
C SER A 105 7.89 4.63 -16.54
N ASP A 106 8.43 3.60 -17.17
CA ASP A 106 9.88 3.44 -17.24
C ASP A 106 10.54 4.74 -17.72
N LEU A 107 11.67 5.06 -17.10
CA LEU A 107 12.55 6.10 -17.62
C LEU A 107 12.95 5.62 -19.01
N LEU A 108 12.53 6.36 -20.05
CA LEU A 108 13.10 6.18 -21.38
C LEU A 108 14.61 6.28 -21.19
N ALA A 109 15.32 5.22 -21.54
CA ALA A 109 16.77 5.21 -21.46
C ALA A 109 17.29 6.41 -22.28
N ASP A 110 17.89 7.39 -21.60
CA ASP A 110 18.76 8.37 -22.25
C ASP A 110 20.02 7.64 -22.79
#